data_AF-F9WGW5-F1
#
_entry.id   AF-F9WGW5-F1
#
_cell.length_a   1.000
_cell.length_b   1.000
_cell.length_c   1.000
_cell.angle_alpha   90.00
_cell.angle_beta   90.00
_cell.angle_gamma   90.00
#
_symmetry.space_group_name_H-M   'P 1'
#
loop_
_entity.id
_entity.type
_entity.pdbx_description
1 polymer ?
#
loop_
_entity_poly.entity_id
_entity_poly.type
_entity_poly.pdbx_seq_one_letter_code
_entity_poly.pdbx_strand_id
1 'polypeptide(L)'
;MGTRWALPLPEAVAALSAFAASTTRSVVPLTSPRPSKNASIPALARGETLKNKRGDLRGQAVETIGTGVALGAPVVQSVRTAIEFQDQTRDIAITGGFDEAEEKRLSYVMRGAALRWNQTQTEVAKGTGVLIAGGISSAKELAAYAPVMAKAATATRASMDDLGSVAIALNDNLGIGAAGLERSMNMLAFAGKSGQFELADMAKWLPQLTPQFAALGVTGERAVAEIGASLQIARRGAGTNDEAANNFKNFLSKITAPDSIKAFEKAGIDLKSSMKNLVNEGFSPAEAMIKILTVHLGKKAPAAAAQYGKALDLKDDQEKQIALARLDEAYKLGELFVDQQVLSFVRPALANQKDLGDIQTGSKDAADKGVLDEDWKKQNGQL
;
A
#
# COMPACT_ATOMS: atom_id res chain seq x y z
N MET A 1 -67.97 16.97 24.75
CA MET A 1 -67.63 17.88 25.87
C MET A 1 -66.21 18.33 25.60
N GLY A 2 -65.89 19.57 25.23
CA GLY A 2 -66.37 20.85 25.79
C GLY A 2 -65.44 21.20 26.96
N THR A 3 -64.70 22.31 27.00
CA THR A 3 -64.96 23.65 26.40
C THR A 3 -63.67 24.40 25.99
N ARG A 4 -63.83 25.56 25.34
CA ARG A 4 -62.81 26.51 24.86
C ARG A 4 -63.23 27.93 25.32
N TRP A 5 -62.35 28.94 25.17
CA TRP A 5 -62.60 30.40 25.42
C TRP A 5 -62.60 30.81 26.93
N ALA A 6 -62.22 32.03 27.35
CA ALA A 6 -61.75 33.25 26.65
C ALA A 6 -60.80 34.12 27.53
N LEU A 7 -60.21 35.18 26.94
CA LEU A 7 -59.49 36.29 27.62
C LEU A 7 -60.49 37.30 28.25
N PRO A 8 -60.05 38.24 29.13
CA PRO A 8 -59.59 39.57 28.65
C PRO A 8 -58.42 40.22 29.42
N LEU A 9 -57.77 41.21 28.79
CA LEU A 9 -56.93 42.26 29.43
C LEU A 9 -57.85 43.43 29.89
N PRO A 10 -57.42 44.36 30.76
CA PRO A 10 -56.78 45.60 30.23
C PRO A 10 -55.75 46.31 31.15
N GLU A 11 -54.80 47.03 30.52
CA GLU A 11 -54.26 48.38 30.88
C GLU A 11 -53.62 48.60 32.30
N ALA A 12 -52.76 49.61 32.57
CA ALA A 12 -52.41 50.84 31.86
C ALA A 12 -51.04 51.42 32.30
N VAL A 13 -50.41 52.26 31.44
CA VAL A 13 -49.67 53.52 31.78
C VAL A 13 -48.39 53.45 32.67
N ALA A 14 -47.34 54.27 32.49
CA ALA A 14 -46.69 54.94 31.34
C ALA A 14 -45.36 55.55 31.83
N ALA A 15 -44.30 55.57 31.00
CA ALA A 15 -43.09 56.38 31.22
C ALA A 15 -42.32 56.67 29.92
N LEU A 16 -42.78 57.69 29.19
CA LEU A 16 -41.96 58.55 28.31
C LEU A 16 -40.96 59.35 29.19
N SER A 17 -39.90 60.05 28.76
CA SER A 17 -39.22 60.35 27.47
C SER A 17 -37.96 61.19 27.82
N ALA A 18 -36.91 61.37 26.99
CA ALA A 18 -36.35 60.67 25.83
C ALA A 18 -35.06 61.44 25.41
N PHE A 19 -34.16 60.86 24.59
CA PHE A 19 -33.20 61.67 23.81
C PHE A 19 -32.92 61.06 22.43
N ALA A 20 -32.61 61.92 21.46
CA ALA A 20 -32.79 61.64 20.04
C ALA A 20 -31.47 61.49 19.25
N ALA A 21 -31.57 60.75 18.12
CA ALA A 21 -30.78 60.88 16.88
C ALA A 21 -29.24 60.65 16.98
N SER A 22 -28.53 60.19 15.95
CA SER A 22 -28.83 59.68 14.60
C SER A 22 -27.75 58.61 14.27
N THR A 23 -27.92 57.67 13.33
CA THR A 23 -27.50 57.86 11.93
C THR A 23 -27.93 56.67 11.06
N THR A 24 -28.70 56.99 10.02
CA THR A 24 -28.76 56.42 8.66
C THR A 24 -28.25 54.99 8.38
N ARG A 25 -29.19 54.03 8.40
CA ARG A 25 -29.61 53.17 7.26
C ARG A 25 -28.52 52.63 6.32
N SER A 26 -28.36 51.30 6.31
CA SER A 26 -28.11 50.52 5.09
C SER A 26 -28.87 49.20 5.17
N VAL A 27 -29.67 48.92 4.14
CA VAL A 27 -30.53 47.73 4.05
C VAL A 27 -30.05 46.92 2.84
N VAL A 28 -29.74 45.65 3.06
CA VAL A 28 -29.46 44.66 2.00
C VAL A 28 -30.36 43.45 2.28
N PRO A 29 -31.11 42.92 1.29
CA PRO A 29 -32.13 41.91 1.53
C PRO A 29 -31.53 40.52 1.78
N LEU A 30 -32.17 39.73 2.65
CA LEU A 30 -31.88 38.30 2.75
C LEU A 30 -32.43 37.56 1.53
N THR A 31 -31.56 36.88 0.79
CA THR A 31 -31.92 35.76 -0.08
C THR A 31 -31.14 34.52 0.38
N SER A 32 -31.86 33.46 0.72
CA SER A 32 -31.27 32.20 1.18
C SER A 32 -31.37 31.13 0.09
N PRO A 33 -30.28 30.36 -0.09
CA PRO A 33 -30.42 28.95 -0.39
C PRO A 33 -29.59 28.09 0.57
N ARG A 34 -30.22 27.06 1.14
CA ARG A 34 -29.57 25.83 1.63
C ARG A 34 -29.88 24.72 0.60
N PRO A 35 -29.15 23.58 0.56
CA PRO A 35 -28.03 23.16 1.43
C PRO A 35 -26.80 22.61 0.67
N SER A 36 -25.70 22.36 1.39
CA SER A 36 -24.86 21.17 1.13
C SER A 36 -24.12 20.76 2.41
N LYS A 37 -24.12 19.45 2.70
CA LYS A 37 -23.29 18.85 3.75
C LYS A 37 -21.98 18.41 3.11
N ASN A 38 -20.85 18.99 3.51
CA ASN A 38 -19.52 18.38 3.42
C ASN A 38 -18.52 19.26 4.18
N ALA A 39 -18.25 18.92 5.44
CA ALA A 39 -17.30 19.62 6.29
C ALA A 39 -16.22 18.64 6.77
N SER A 40 -15.27 18.35 5.90
CA SER A 40 -14.10 17.51 6.20
C SER A 40 -12.85 17.99 5.44
N ILE A 41 -12.61 19.30 5.42
CA ILE A 41 -11.30 19.89 5.05
C ILE A 41 -10.89 20.97 6.06
N PRO A 42 -10.18 20.61 7.15
CA PRO A 42 -9.33 21.57 7.86
C PRO A 42 -7.85 21.17 7.93
N ALA A 43 -7.50 19.91 7.64
CA ALA A 43 -6.13 19.39 7.78
C ALA A 43 -5.19 19.87 6.66
N LEU A 44 -5.57 19.63 5.39
CA LEU A 44 -4.74 19.95 4.22
C LEU A 44 -4.45 21.46 4.11
N ALA A 45 -5.48 22.31 4.27
CA ALA A 45 -5.32 23.77 4.22
C ALA A 45 -4.45 24.34 5.38
N ARG A 46 -4.46 23.69 6.55
CA ARG A 46 -3.50 24.00 7.64
C ARG A 46 -2.09 23.53 7.29
N GLY A 47 -1.96 22.35 6.68
CA GLY A 47 -0.67 21.84 6.19
C GLY A 47 0.02 22.78 5.21
N GLU A 48 -0.70 23.25 4.18
CA GLU A 48 -0.15 24.19 3.19
C GLU A 48 0.21 25.56 3.80
N THR A 49 -0.65 26.12 4.66
CA THR A 49 -0.36 27.41 5.31
C THR A 49 0.79 27.32 6.31
N LEU A 50 1.00 26.18 6.98
CA LEU A 50 2.17 25.93 7.81
C LEU A 50 3.44 25.68 6.97
N LYS A 51 3.33 24.96 5.84
CA LYS A 51 4.42 24.76 4.89
C LYS A 51 4.94 26.07 4.30
N ASN A 52 4.03 26.98 3.91
CA ASN A 52 4.39 28.29 3.39
C ASN A 52 5.04 29.18 4.47
N LYS A 53 4.47 29.23 5.69
CA LYS A 53 5.09 29.95 6.82
C LYS A 53 6.48 29.40 7.22
N ARG A 54 6.69 28.09 7.10
CA ARG A 54 8.02 27.47 7.29
C ARG A 54 8.99 27.81 6.14
N GLY A 55 8.48 28.01 4.92
CA GLY A 55 9.25 28.53 3.79
C GLY A 55 9.78 29.94 4.03
N ASP A 56 8.91 30.87 4.43
CA ASP A 56 9.28 32.26 4.72
C ASP A 56 10.30 32.35 5.89
N LEU A 57 10.09 31.57 6.95
CA LEU A 57 11.03 31.50 8.08
C LEU A 57 12.39 30.91 7.67
N ARG A 58 12.43 29.94 6.75
CA ARG A 58 13.70 29.44 6.19
C ARG A 58 14.41 30.49 5.33
N GLY A 59 13.67 31.33 4.59
CA GLY A 59 14.23 32.48 3.88
C GLY A 59 14.95 33.46 4.81
N GLN A 60 14.27 33.89 5.88
CA GLN A 60 14.83 34.83 6.86
C GLN A 60 15.95 34.25 7.73
N ALA A 61 15.89 32.94 8.05
CA ALA A 61 16.95 32.25 8.77
C ALA A 61 18.24 32.10 7.95
N VAL A 62 18.14 31.99 6.62
CA VAL A 62 19.32 31.93 5.72
C VAL A 62 20.00 33.29 5.60
N GLU A 63 19.24 34.39 5.56
CA GLU A 63 19.76 35.76 5.38
C GLU A 63 20.58 36.26 6.59
N THR A 64 20.33 35.72 7.79
CA THR A 64 21.04 36.14 9.02
C THR A 64 22.40 35.43 9.21
N ILE A 65 22.77 34.47 8.35
CA ILE A 65 24.05 33.72 8.40
C ILE A 65 25.03 34.24 7.32
N GLY A 66 25.05 35.56 7.11
CA GLY A 66 25.79 36.22 6.02
C GLY A 66 27.30 36.40 6.22
N THR A 67 27.80 36.34 7.47
CA THR A 67 29.20 36.71 7.79
C THR A 67 29.77 35.87 8.93
N GLY A 68 30.63 34.89 8.62
CA GLY A 68 31.59 34.36 9.60
C GLY A 68 31.90 32.85 9.65
N VAL A 69 31.27 31.97 8.86
CA VAL A 69 31.50 30.51 8.99
C VAL A 69 31.96 29.85 7.68
N ALA A 70 33.25 29.98 7.37
CA ALA A 70 33.93 29.25 6.29
C ALA A 70 34.93 28.18 6.80
N LEU A 71 35.04 28.00 8.12
CA LEU A 71 35.95 27.05 8.77
C LEU A 71 35.14 26.01 9.55
N GLY A 72 34.83 24.86 8.92
CA GLY A 72 34.17 23.74 9.61
C GLY A 72 33.03 23.04 8.85
N ALA A 73 33.19 22.80 7.54
CA ALA A 73 32.14 22.15 6.72
C ALA A 73 31.54 20.85 7.33
N PRO A 74 32.31 19.93 7.98
CA PRO A 74 31.73 18.76 8.63
C PRO A 74 30.82 19.09 9.82
N VAL A 75 31.15 20.13 10.60
CA VAL A 75 30.39 20.56 11.78
C VAL A 75 29.10 21.26 11.35
N VAL A 76 29.17 22.13 10.34
CA VAL A 76 27.97 22.79 9.78
C VAL A 76 26.99 21.75 9.22
N GLN A 77 27.49 20.70 8.55
CA GLN A 77 26.65 19.64 8.02
C GLN A 77 26.01 18.80 9.13
N SER A 78 26.75 18.42 10.18
CA SER A 78 26.18 17.63 11.29
C SER A 78 25.10 18.40 12.07
N VAL A 79 25.27 19.72 12.25
CA VAL A 79 24.25 20.60 12.84
C VAL A 79 23.00 20.67 11.95
N ARG A 80 23.16 20.82 10.63
CA ARG A 80 22.02 20.81 9.67
C ARG A 80 21.23 19.51 9.73
N THR A 81 21.90 18.35 9.71
CA THR A 81 21.24 17.03 9.81
C THR A 81 20.60 16.79 11.18
N ALA A 82 21.11 17.39 12.26
CA ALA A 82 20.47 17.35 13.58
C ALA A 82 19.19 18.21 13.63
N ILE A 83 19.23 19.41 13.05
CA ILE A 83 18.07 20.30 12.92
C ILE A 83 16.99 19.66 12.05
N GLU A 84 17.35 19.16 10.85
CA GLU A 84 16.39 18.53 9.92
C GLU A 84 15.69 17.31 10.54
N PHE A 85 16.43 16.46 11.25
CA PHE A 85 15.84 15.34 11.98
C PHE A 85 14.91 15.79 13.12
N GLN A 86 15.28 16.86 13.84
CA GLN A 86 14.43 17.42 14.89
C GLN A 86 13.14 18.03 14.29
N ASP A 87 13.25 18.80 13.20
CA ASP A 87 12.12 19.32 12.43
C ASP A 87 11.16 18.19 12.01
N GLN A 88 11.69 17.09 11.43
CA GLN A 88 10.90 15.92 11.01
C GLN A 88 10.26 15.21 12.20
N THR A 89 11.01 14.95 13.28
CA THR A 89 10.49 14.29 14.50
C THR A 89 9.38 15.12 15.13
N ARG A 90 9.53 16.45 15.14
CA ARG A 90 8.52 17.38 15.65
C ARG A 90 7.28 17.41 14.78
N ASP A 91 7.42 17.32 13.45
CA ASP A 91 6.28 17.28 12.53
C ASP A 91 5.47 15.98 12.68
N ILE A 92 6.15 14.85 12.91
CA ILE A 92 5.54 13.57 13.27
C ILE A 92 4.79 13.73 14.61
N ALA A 93 5.41 14.29 15.64
CA ALA A 93 4.77 14.50 16.93
C ALA A 93 3.52 15.40 16.84
N ILE A 94 3.58 16.49 16.07
CA ILE A 94 2.44 17.38 15.80
C ILE A 94 1.32 16.63 15.06
N THR A 95 1.66 15.79 14.07
CA THR A 95 0.68 15.03 13.28
C THR A 95 0.00 13.94 14.10
N GLY A 96 0.73 13.29 15.01
CA GLY A 96 0.21 12.27 15.93
C GLY A 96 -0.47 12.80 17.19
N GLY A 97 -0.30 14.08 17.51
CA GLY A 97 -0.75 14.66 18.77
C GLY A 97 0.06 14.18 19.98
N PHE A 98 1.33 13.82 19.79
CA PHE A 98 2.20 13.23 20.81
C PHE A 98 2.63 14.24 21.88
N ASP A 99 2.79 13.76 23.11
CA ASP A 99 3.44 14.54 24.17
C ASP A 99 4.98 14.59 23.99
N GLU A 100 5.66 15.43 24.79
CA GLU A 100 7.12 15.59 24.71
C GLU A 100 7.87 14.29 25.06
N ALA A 101 7.33 13.44 25.94
CA ALA A 101 7.94 12.18 26.32
C ALA A 101 7.79 11.13 25.21
N GLU A 102 6.65 11.11 24.50
CA GLU A 102 6.42 10.31 23.30
C GLU A 102 7.31 10.76 22.12
N GLU A 103 7.36 12.05 21.82
CA GLU A 103 8.27 12.62 20.81
C GLU A 103 9.72 12.22 21.10
N LYS A 104 10.16 12.40 22.35
CA LYS A 104 11.53 12.08 22.78
C LYS A 104 11.83 10.58 22.72
N ARG A 105 10.89 9.71 23.11
CA ARG A 105 11.04 8.25 22.98
C ARG A 105 11.15 7.83 21.51
N LEU A 106 10.27 8.33 20.65
CA LEU A 106 10.31 8.03 19.21
C LEU A 106 11.62 8.54 18.59
N SER A 107 12.07 9.73 18.96
CA SER A 107 13.38 10.30 18.58
C SER A 107 14.54 9.35 18.90
N TYR A 108 14.59 8.80 20.12
CA TYR A 108 15.63 7.83 20.50
C TYR A 108 15.54 6.52 19.71
N VAL A 109 14.33 6.01 19.48
CA VAL A 109 14.14 4.77 18.70
C VAL A 109 14.58 4.96 17.24
N MET A 110 14.21 6.07 16.60
CA MET A 110 14.62 6.35 15.22
C MET A 110 16.15 6.51 15.09
N ARG A 111 16.80 7.22 16.02
CA ARG A 111 18.27 7.33 16.06
C ARG A 111 18.95 5.97 16.33
N GLY A 112 18.40 5.17 17.23
CA GLY A 112 18.91 3.83 17.54
C GLY A 112 18.78 2.87 16.36
N ALA A 113 17.65 2.91 15.65
CA ALA A 113 17.42 2.15 14.42
C ALA A 113 18.39 2.58 13.30
N ALA A 114 18.58 3.89 13.10
CA ALA A 114 19.52 4.45 12.14
C ALA A 114 20.96 3.94 12.37
N LEU A 115 21.45 4.07 13.60
CA LEU A 115 22.79 3.58 13.99
C LEU A 115 22.92 2.06 13.86
N ARG A 116 21.93 1.29 14.34
CA ARG A 116 22.00 -0.18 14.34
C ARG A 116 21.99 -0.75 12.93
N TRP A 117 21.18 -0.19 12.03
CA TRP A 117 20.92 -0.78 10.72
C TRP A 117 21.66 -0.10 9.57
N ASN A 118 22.58 0.84 9.85
CA ASN A 118 23.33 1.60 8.84
C ASN A 118 22.42 2.45 7.93
N GLN A 119 21.55 3.25 8.56
CA GLN A 119 20.67 4.22 7.90
C GLN A 119 20.94 5.62 8.48
N THR A 120 20.55 6.68 7.76
CA THR A 120 20.61 8.03 8.32
C THR A 120 19.40 8.29 9.22
N GLN A 121 19.59 9.09 10.27
CA GLN A 121 18.47 9.45 11.15
C GLN A 121 17.34 10.15 10.40
N THR A 122 17.66 10.96 9.39
CA THR A 122 16.69 11.70 8.56
C THR A 122 15.89 10.77 7.64
N GLU A 123 16.49 9.74 7.04
CA GLU A 123 15.72 8.75 6.27
C GLU A 123 14.81 7.91 7.18
N VAL A 124 15.28 7.52 8.37
CA VAL A 124 14.43 6.80 9.34
C VAL A 124 13.24 7.66 9.79
N ALA A 125 13.47 8.96 10.06
CA ALA A 125 12.38 9.90 10.36
C ALA A 125 11.44 10.09 9.18
N LYS A 126 11.95 10.20 7.96
CA LYS A 126 11.16 10.36 6.73
C LYS A 126 10.19 9.20 6.50
N GLY A 127 10.67 7.95 6.56
CA GLY A 127 9.80 6.77 6.48
C GLY A 127 8.79 6.65 7.63
N THR A 128 9.18 7.05 8.83
CA THR A 128 8.25 7.16 9.98
C THR A 128 7.19 8.25 9.74
N GLY A 129 7.55 9.33 9.05
CA GLY A 129 6.65 10.37 8.54
C GLY A 129 5.64 9.85 7.51
N VAL A 130 6.05 8.94 6.62
CA VAL A 130 5.13 8.27 5.69
C VAL A 130 4.08 7.46 6.44
N LEU A 131 4.48 6.65 7.43
CA LEU A 131 3.54 5.85 8.24
C LEU A 131 2.47 6.70 8.93
N ILE A 132 2.87 7.82 9.55
CA ILE A 132 1.91 8.67 10.27
C ILE A 132 0.99 9.44 9.33
N ALA A 133 1.50 9.86 8.17
CA ALA A 133 0.67 10.42 7.10
C ALA A 133 -0.31 9.38 6.52
N GLY A 134 0.07 8.10 6.53
CA GLY A 134 -0.79 6.95 6.20
C GLY A 134 -1.77 6.54 7.29
N GLY A 135 -1.77 7.19 8.46
CA GLY A 135 -2.74 6.94 9.55
C GLY A 135 -2.23 6.06 10.69
N ILE A 136 -1.02 5.49 10.60
CA ILE A 136 -0.36 4.76 11.71
C ILE A 136 0.09 5.80 12.74
N SER A 137 -0.82 6.13 13.65
CA SER A 137 -0.80 7.34 14.46
C SER A 137 -0.45 7.10 15.93
N SER A 138 -0.06 5.88 16.32
CA SER A 138 0.48 5.62 17.66
C SER A 138 2.00 5.75 17.70
N ALA A 139 2.52 6.55 18.64
CA ALA A 139 3.96 6.64 18.90
C ALA A 139 4.59 5.26 19.22
N LYS A 140 3.82 4.35 19.85
CA LYS A 140 4.23 2.98 20.13
C LYS A 140 4.36 2.14 18.86
N GLU A 141 3.44 2.29 17.92
CA GLU A 141 3.49 1.56 16.65
C GLU A 141 4.63 2.08 15.78
N LEU A 142 4.75 3.40 15.62
CA LEU A 142 5.86 4.01 14.87
C LEU A 142 7.23 3.57 15.40
N ALA A 143 7.38 3.47 16.73
CA ALA A 143 8.58 2.93 17.36
C ALA A 143 8.82 1.41 17.10
N ALA A 144 7.78 0.64 16.81
CA ALA A 144 7.89 -0.77 16.42
C ALA A 144 8.16 -0.94 14.91
N TYR A 145 7.57 -0.11 14.06
CA TYR A 145 7.81 -0.13 12.60
C TYR A 145 9.22 0.36 12.22
N ALA A 146 9.70 1.48 12.80
CA ALA A 146 10.92 2.14 12.35
C ALA A 146 12.20 1.27 12.34
N PRO A 147 12.47 0.41 13.35
CA PRO A 147 13.62 -0.50 13.33
C PRO A 147 13.54 -1.55 12.22
N VAL A 148 12.34 -2.08 11.93
CA VAL A 148 12.13 -3.10 10.89
C VAL A 148 12.27 -2.49 9.50
N MET A 149 11.72 -1.28 9.27
CA MET A 149 11.93 -0.56 8.01
C MET A 149 13.40 -0.20 7.79
N ALA A 150 14.11 0.31 8.81
CA ALA A 150 15.53 0.63 8.69
C ALA A 150 16.40 -0.59 8.35
N LYS A 151 16.09 -1.76 8.95
CA LYS A 151 16.70 -3.05 8.61
C LYS A 151 16.41 -3.45 7.16
N ALA A 152 15.14 -3.38 6.74
CA ALA A 152 14.72 -3.72 5.38
C ALA A 152 15.35 -2.81 4.32
N ALA A 153 15.48 -1.51 4.60
CA ALA A 153 16.11 -0.52 3.72
C ALA A 153 17.56 -0.90 3.41
N THR A 154 18.35 -1.25 4.42
CA THR A 154 19.75 -1.66 4.21
C THR A 154 19.86 -3.05 3.58
N ALA A 155 19.00 -3.99 3.96
CA ALA A 155 19.02 -5.34 3.40
C ALA A 155 18.66 -5.36 1.90
N THR A 156 17.63 -4.61 1.49
CA THR A 156 17.03 -4.67 0.13
C THR A 156 17.33 -3.45 -0.75
N ARG A 157 17.94 -2.40 -0.19
CA ARG A 157 18.16 -1.08 -0.84
C ARG A 157 16.89 -0.31 -1.22
N ALA A 158 15.71 -0.76 -0.78
CA ALA A 158 14.49 0.02 -0.89
C ALA A 158 14.57 1.30 -0.04
N SER A 159 13.93 2.39 -0.48
CA SER A 159 13.92 3.63 0.31
C SER A 159 13.01 3.51 1.54
N MET A 160 13.23 4.36 2.53
CA MET A 160 12.37 4.43 3.71
C MET A 160 10.93 4.89 3.36
N ASP A 161 10.73 5.64 2.27
CA ASP A 161 9.41 6.03 1.77
C ASP A 161 8.67 4.85 1.14
N ASP A 162 9.38 4.06 0.33
CA ASP A 162 8.86 2.85 -0.31
C ASP A 162 8.42 1.85 0.76
N LEU A 163 9.26 1.62 1.77
CA LEU A 163 8.98 0.69 2.86
C LEU A 163 7.84 1.19 3.77
N GLY A 164 7.72 2.50 3.98
CA GLY A 164 6.54 3.09 4.62
C GLY A 164 5.27 2.81 3.83
N SER A 165 5.31 2.98 2.51
CA SER A 165 4.18 2.70 1.60
C SER A 165 3.80 1.22 1.57
N VAL A 166 4.78 0.31 1.60
CA VAL A 166 4.56 -1.13 1.78
C VAL A 166 3.89 -1.40 3.12
N ALA A 167 4.44 -0.89 4.22
CA ALA A 167 3.92 -1.12 5.56
C ALA A 167 2.46 -0.69 5.72
N ILE A 168 2.09 0.48 5.18
CA ILE A 168 0.69 0.96 5.13
C ILE A 168 -0.19 0.00 4.33
N ALA A 169 0.22 -0.38 3.11
CA ALA A 169 -0.58 -1.27 2.26
C ALA A 169 -0.81 -2.65 2.91
N LEU A 170 0.20 -3.19 3.60
CA LEU A 170 0.11 -4.44 4.36
C LEU A 170 -0.78 -4.31 5.61
N ASN A 171 -0.68 -3.20 6.34
CA ASN A 171 -1.51 -2.92 7.52
C ASN A 171 -2.99 -2.80 7.14
N ASP A 172 -3.31 -1.89 6.22
CA ASP A 172 -4.67 -1.44 5.96
C ASP A 172 -5.53 -2.50 5.25
N ASN A 173 -4.92 -3.26 4.34
CA ASN A 173 -5.64 -4.21 3.48
C ASN A 173 -5.45 -5.66 3.91
N LEU A 174 -4.28 -6.02 4.44
CA LEU A 174 -3.97 -7.41 4.81
C LEU A 174 -3.99 -7.65 6.33
N GLY A 175 -4.17 -6.62 7.16
CA GLY A 175 -4.23 -6.73 8.61
C GLY A 175 -2.86 -6.96 9.29
N ILE A 176 -1.78 -6.60 8.61
CA ILE A 176 -0.40 -6.86 9.07
C ILE A 176 0.12 -5.62 9.78
N GLY A 177 -0.17 -5.54 11.09
CA GLY A 177 0.42 -4.54 11.98
C GLY A 177 1.91 -4.76 12.23
N ALA A 178 2.53 -3.88 13.01
CA ALA A 178 3.99 -3.87 13.28
C ALA A 178 4.58 -5.24 13.66
N ALA A 179 3.84 -6.07 14.40
CA ALA A 179 4.28 -7.40 14.83
C ALA A 179 4.45 -8.41 13.69
N GLY A 180 3.72 -8.28 12.59
CA GLY A 180 3.83 -9.14 11.39
C GLY A 180 4.68 -8.55 10.28
N LEU A 181 5.17 -7.30 10.43
CA LEU A 181 5.87 -6.59 9.38
C LEU A 181 7.20 -7.26 9.02
N GLU A 182 8.01 -7.62 10.01
CA GLU A 182 9.34 -8.19 9.77
C GLU A 182 9.27 -9.53 9.03
N ARG A 183 8.34 -10.40 9.46
CA ARG A 183 8.00 -11.64 8.77
C ARG A 183 7.59 -11.36 7.34
N SER A 184 6.65 -10.44 7.11
CA SER A 184 6.19 -10.06 5.77
C SER A 184 7.30 -9.49 4.88
N MET A 185 8.22 -8.69 5.44
CA MET A 185 9.35 -8.14 4.69
C MET A 185 10.40 -9.22 4.36
N ASN A 186 10.63 -10.21 5.25
CA ASN A 186 11.43 -11.40 4.91
C ASN A 186 10.81 -12.18 3.73
N MET A 187 9.48 -12.34 3.72
CA MET A 187 8.73 -13.02 2.64
C MET A 187 8.87 -12.29 1.30
N LEU A 188 8.66 -10.97 1.29
CA LEU A 188 8.80 -10.15 0.08
C LEU A 188 10.26 -10.07 -0.41
N ALA A 189 11.24 -9.99 0.50
CA ALA A 189 12.65 -10.02 0.15
C ALA A 189 13.07 -11.37 -0.47
N PHE A 190 12.58 -12.50 0.08
CA PHE A 190 12.78 -13.83 -0.51
C PHE A 190 12.14 -13.93 -1.91
N ALA A 191 10.87 -13.50 -2.04
CA ALA A 191 10.21 -13.47 -3.33
C ALA A 191 10.99 -12.60 -4.33
N GLY A 192 11.52 -11.45 -3.89
CA GLY A 192 12.37 -10.55 -4.69
C GLY A 192 13.60 -11.25 -5.27
N LYS A 193 14.38 -11.93 -4.42
CA LYS A 193 15.57 -12.72 -4.83
C LYS A 193 15.25 -13.89 -5.76
N SER A 194 13.99 -14.33 -5.81
CA SER A 194 13.57 -15.46 -6.65
C SER A 194 13.34 -15.05 -8.12
N GLY A 195 13.58 -13.78 -8.48
CA GLY A 195 13.45 -13.30 -9.86
C GLY A 195 13.96 -11.88 -10.08
N GLN A 196 13.18 -11.05 -10.76
CA GLN A 196 13.56 -9.70 -11.24
C GLN A 196 12.66 -8.58 -10.69
N PHE A 197 11.68 -8.92 -9.87
CA PHE A 197 10.77 -7.96 -9.24
C PHE A 197 11.27 -7.62 -7.84
N GLU A 198 11.87 -6.45 -7.62
CA GLU A 198 12.50 -6.10 -6.33
C GLU A 198 11.50 -5.46 -5.36
N LEU A 199 11.87 -5.34 -4.07
CA LEU A 199 10.99 -4.77 -3.04
C LEU A 199 10.61 -3.30 -3.34
N ALA A 200 11.49 -2.55 -4.00
CA ALA A 200 11.21 -1.20 -4.49
C ALA A 200 10.11 -1.18 -5.57
N ASP A 201 10.12 -2.12 -6.51
CA ASP A 201 9.01 -2.27 -7.47
C ASP A 201 7.71 -2.66 -6.73
N MET A 202 7.80 -3.55 -5.73
CA MET A 202 6.62 -3.98 -4.97
C MET A 202 5.97 -2.81 -4.23
N ALA A 203 6.74 -1.86 -3.71
CA ALA A 203 6.21 -0.67 -3.03
C ALA A 203 5.27 0.17 -3.91
N LYS A 204 5.58 0.31 -5.20
CA LYS A 204 4.73 1.01 -6.18
C LYS A 204 3.40 0.31 -6.45
N TRP A 205 3.37 -1.02 -6.34
CA TRP A 205 2.24 -1.83 -6.80
C TRP A 205 1.40 -2.44 -5.67
N LEU A 206 1.96 -2.68 -4.48
CA LEU A 206 1.25 -3.21 -3.31
C LEU A 206 0.01 -2.40 -2.89
N PRO A 207 0.02 -1.04 -2.91
CA PRO A 207 -1.20 -0.26 -2.67
C PRO A 207 -2.36 -0.53 -3.65
N GLN A 208 -2.06 -1.07 -4.85
CA GLN A 208 -3.06 -1.43 -5.86
C GLN A 208 -3.43 -2.92 -5.85
N LEU A 209 -2.55 -3.78 -5.33
CA LEU A 209 -2.73 -5.24 -5.32
C LEU A 209 -3.35 -5.73 -4.01
N THR A 210 -2.89 -5.23 -2.86
CA THR A 210 -3.38 -5.66 -1.54
C THR A 210 -4.89 -5.46 -1.32
N PRO A 211 -5.57 -4.39 -1.81
CA PRO A 211 -7.02 -4.28 -1.67
C PRO A 211 -7.78 -5.31 -2.50
N GLN A 212 -7.24 -5.72 -3.66
CA GLN A 212 -7.85 -6.74 -4.52
C GLN A 212 -7.74 -8.13 -3.90
N PHE A 213 -6.61 -8.44 -3.25
CA PHE A 213 -6.45 -9.63 -2.43
C PHE A 213 -7.45 -9.67 -1.28
N ALA A 214 -7.58 -8.57 -0.53
CA ALA A 214 -8.56 -8.45 0.55
C ALA A 214 -10.00 -8.64 0.06
N ALA A 215 -10.37 -8.05 -1.07
CA ALA A 215 -11.68 -8.21 -1.70
C ALA A 215 -11.99 -9.67 -2.15
N LEU A 216 -10.96 -10.47 -2.40
CA LEU A 216 -11.07 -11.91 -2.70
C LEU A 216 -11.09 -12.80 -1.44
N GLY A 217 -10.98 -12.21 -0.24
CA GLY A 217 -10.89 -12.95 1.02
C GLY A 217 -9.47 -13.48 1.34
N VAL A 218 -8.45 -12.89 0.72
CA VAL A 218 -7.04 -13.27 0.92
C VAL A 218 -6.32 -12.16 1.68
N THR A 219 -5.94 -12.44 2.93
CA THR A 219 -5.29 -11.48 3.83
C THR A 219 -4.11 -12.11 4.56
N GLY A 220 -3.44 -11.31 5.41
CA GLY A 220 -2.27 -11.73 6.18
C GLY A 220 -1.07 -12.15 5.34
N GLU A 221 -0.15 -12.87 5.98
CA GLU A 221 1.09 -13.39 5.36
C GLU A 221 0.82 -14.29 4.14
N ARG A 222 -0.35 -14.95 4.09
CA ARG A 222 -0.78 -15.71 2.91
C ARG A 222 -0.83 -14.81 1.68
N ALA A 223 -1.49 -13.66 1.75
CA ALA A 223 -1.53 -12.69 0.66
C ALA A 223 -0.14 -12.16 0.30
N VAL A 224 0.75 -11.96 1.28
CA VAL A 224 2.12 -11.47 1.06
C VAL A 224 2.92 -12.44 0.18
N ALA A 225 2.93 -13.73 0.52
CA ALA A 225 3.61 -14.76 -0.28
C ALA A 225 3.01 -14.88 -1.68
N GLU A 226 1.68 -14.82 -1.78
CA GLU A 226 0.95 -14.93 -3.05
C GLU A 226 1.21 -13.74 -3.98
N ILE A 227 1.25 -12.51 -3.46
CA ILE A 227 1.59 -11.31 -4.26
C ILE A 227 3.04 -11.39 -4.73
N GLY A 228 3.99 -11.69 -3.83
CA GLY A 228 5.41 -11.80 -4.17
C GLY A 228 5.67 -12.85 -5.26
N ALA A 229 5.11 -14.05 -5.09
CA ALA A 229 5.23 -15.12 -6.08
C ALA A 229 4.56 -14.76 -7.41
N SER A 230 3.33 -14.23 -7.37
CA SER A 230 2.59 -13.87 -8.59
C SER A 230 3.29 -12.76 -9.38
N LEU A 231 3.94 -11.80 -8.73
CA LEU A 231 4.72 -10.75 -9.40
C LEU A 231 5.96 -11.30 -10.11
N GLN A 232 6.68 -12.25 -9.51
CA GLN A 232 7.79 -12.91 -10.21
C GLN A 232 7.31 -13.72 -11.43
N ILE A 233 6.18 -14.42 -11.30
CA ILE A 233 5.62 -15.19 -12.41
C ILE A 233 5.08 -14.27 -13.51
N ALA A 234 4.39 -13.18 -13.17
CA ALA A 234 3.98 -12.15 -14.12
C ALA A 234 5.19 -11.58 -14.89
N ARG A 235 6.31 -11.37 -14.20
CA ARG A 235 7.53 -10.81 -14.78
C ARG A 235 8.21 -11.72 -15.81
N ARG A 236 7.99 -13.04 -15.74
CA ARG A 236 8.46 -13.99 -16.77
C ARG A 236 7.75 -13.82 -18.13
N GLY A 237 6.54 -13.27 -18.14
CA GLY A 237 5.73 -13.05 -19.36
C GLY A 237 5.68 -11.60 -19.85
N ALA A 238 6.39 -10.68 -19.21
CA ALA A 238 6.36 -9.25 -19.50
C ALA A 238 7.78 -8.70 -19.74
N GLY A 239 7.90 -7.60 -20.49
CA GLY A 239 9.18 -6.94 -20.74
C GLY A 239 9.69 -6.13 -19.55
N THR A 240 8.79 -5.63 -18.69
CA THR A 240 9.13 -4.75 -17.55
C THR A 240 8.37 -5.12 -16.28
N ASN A 241 8.85 -4.64 -15.12
CA ASN A 241 8.18 -4.82 -13.82
C ASN A 241 6.82 -4.10 -13.79
N ASP A 242 6.72 -2.90 -14.35
CA ASP A 242 5.44 -2.17 -14.45
C ASP A 242 4.40 -2.91 -15.31
N GLU A 243 4.81 -3.45 -16.45
CA GLU A 243 3.94 -4.25 -17.30
C GLU A 243 3.47 -5.52 -16.57
N ALA A 244 4.40 -6.23 -15.91
CA ALA A 244 4.11 -7.43 -15.14
C ALA A 244 3.05 -7.18 -14.05
N ALA A 245 3.25 -6.17 -13.22
CA ALA A 245 2.31 -5.85 -12.15
C ALA A 245 0.99 -5.29 -12.67
N ASN A 246 0.98 -4.54 -13.78
CA ASN A 246 -0.26 -4.09 -14.40
C ASN A 246 -1.07 -5.26 -14.99
N ASN A 247 -0.42 -6.23 -15.64
CA ASN A 247 -1.06 -7.45 -16.13
C ASN A 247 -1.66 -8.27 -14.97
N PHE A 248 -0.92 -8.42 -13.87
CA PHE A 248 -1.43 -9.10 -12.67
C PHE A 248 -2.59 -8.35 -12.00
N LYS A 249 -2.47 -7.03 -11.84
CA LYS A 249 -3.55 -6.15 -11.36
C LYS A 249 -4.82 -6.31 -12.20
N ASN A 250 -4.70 -6.30 -13.53
CA ASN A 250 -5.81 -6.49 -14.45
C ASN A 250 -6.43 -7.88 -14.32
N PHE A 251 -5.62 -8.94 -14.17
CA PHE A 251 -6.12 -10.29 -13.87
C PHE A 251 -7.00 -10.29 -12.61
N LEU A 252 -6.50 -9.76 -11.48
CA LEU A 252 -7.24 -9.69 -10.21
C LEU A 252 -8.56 -8.90 -10.33
N SER A 253 -8.55 -7.80 -11.09
CA SER A 253 -9.74 -6.99 -11.35
C SER A 253 -10.76 -7.71 -12.24
N LYS A 254 -10.30 -8.57 -13.16
CA LYS A 254 -11.16 -9.22 -14.15
C LYS A 254 -11.77 -10.54 -13.66
N ILE A 255 -11.11 -11.28 -12.76
CA ILE A 255 -11.69 -12.52 -12.20
C ILE A 255 -13.00 -12.32 -11.42
N THR A 256 -13.32 -11.09 -11.00
CA THR A 256 -14.61 -10.73 -10.38
C THR A 256 -15.49 -9.85 -11.28
N ALA A 257 -15.03 -9.49 -12.49
CA ALA A 257 -15.75 -8.59 -13.38
C ALA A 257 -16.98 -9.28 -14.02
N PRO A 258 -18.14 -8.59 -14.13
CA PRO A 258 -19.37 -9.17 -14.67
C PRO A 258 -19.22 -9.79 -16.07
N ASP A 259 -18.40 -9.21 -16.94
CA ASP A 259 -18.25 -9.71 -18.30
C ASP A 259 -17.37 -10.96 -18.39
N SER A 260 -16.36 -11.08 -17.52
CA SER A 260 -15.58 -12.30 -17.35
C SER A 260 -16.42 -13.42 -16.73
N ILE A 261 -17.25 -13.11 -15.73
CA ILE A 261 -18.22 -14.06 -15.17
C ILE A 261 -19.14 -14.61 -16.29
N LYS A 262 -19.76 -13.73 -17.10
CA LYS A 262 -20.60 -14.14 -18.24
C LYS A 262 -19.84 -14.94 -19.31
N ALA A 263 -18.57 -14.64 -19.56
CA ALA A 263 -17.75 -15.40 -20.52
C ALA A 263 -17.50 -16.84 -20.04
N PHE A 264 -17.16 -16.99 -18.76
CA PHE A 264 -17.00 -18.29 -18.11
C PHE A 264 -18.32 -19.07 -18.01
N GLU A 265 -19.44 -18.40 -17.70
CA GLU A 265 -20.78 -19.01 -17.70
C GLU A 265 -21.15 -19.58 -19.07
N LYS A 266 -20.85 -18.88 -20.17
CA LYS A 266 -21.04 -19.38 -21.55
C LYS A 266 -20.19 -20.61 -21.86
N ALA A 267 -19.01 -20.74 -21.26
CA ALA A 267 -18.19 -21.94 -21.34
C ALA A 267 -18.70 -23.09 -20.43
N GLY A 268 -19.68 -22.84 -19.57
CA GLY A 268 -20.20 -23.79 -18.59
C GLY A 268 -19.37 -23.85 -17.30
N ILE A 269 -18.77 -22.73 -16.90
CA ILE A 269 -17.95 -22.60 -15.68
C ILE A 269 -18.58 -21.54 -14.77
N ASP A 270 -19.00 -21.93 -13.57
CA ASP A 270 -19.30 -20.97 -12.49
C ASP A 270 -17.98 -20.45 -11.91
N LEU A 271 -17.42 -19.41 -12.54
CA LEU A 271 -16.18 -18.78 -12.11
C LEU A 271 -16.27 -18.27 -10.66
N LYS A 272 -17.39 -17.65 -10.30
CA LYS A 272 -17.54 -16.96 -9.01
C LYS A 272 -17.54 -17.94 -7.84
N SER A 273 -18.34 -19.01 -7.92
CA SER A 273 -18.37 -20.03 -6.87
C SER A 273 -17.09 -20.86 -6.85
N SER A 274 -16.53 -21.18 -8.03
CA SER A 274 -15.28 -21.94 -8.11
C SER A 274 -14.11 -21.18 -7.47
N MET A 275 -13.92 -19.90 -7.83
CA MET A 275 -12.88 -19.06 -7.23
C MET A 275 -13.05 -18.94 -5.72
N LYS A 276 -14.28 -18.67 -5.24
CA LYS A 276 -14.55 -18.57 -3.80
C LYS A 276 -14.23 -19.87 -3.05
N ASN A 277 -14.64 -21.01 -3.59
CA ASN A 277 -14.40 -22.31 -2.96
C ASN A 277 -12.90 -22.64 -2.92
N LEU A 278 -12.18 -22.42 -4.02
CA LEU A 278 -10.74 -22.67 -4.09
C LEU A 278 -9.93 -21.73 -3.19
N VAL A 279 -10.31 -20.46 -3.09
CA VAL A 279 -9.67 -19.53 -2.14
C VAL A 279 -9.94 -19.92 -0.69
N ASN A 280 -11.12 -20.48 -0.39
CA ASN A 280 -11.44 -21.05 0.92
C ASN A 280 -10.70 -22.38 1.20
N GLU A 281 -10.39 -23.18 0.17
CA GLU A 281 -9.49 -24.34 0.24
C GLU A 281 -8.02 -23.96 0.47
N GLY A 282 -7.69 -22.65 0.44
CA GLY A 282 -6.35 -22.12 0.69
C GLY A 282 -5.50 -21.84 -0.56
N PHE A 283 -6.05 -22.03 -1.76
CA PHE A 283 -5.39 -21.65 -3.00
C PHE A 283 -5.33 -20.12 -3.15
N SER A 284 -4.28 -19.63 -3.81
CA SER A 284 -4.23 -18.24 -4.28
C SER A 284 -5.22 -17.97 -5.41
N PRO A 285 -5.55 -16.70 -5.73
CA PRO A 285 -6.35 -16.37 -6.91
C PRO A 285 -5.75 -16.89 -8.22
N ALA A 286 -4.41 -16.93 -8.32
CA ALA A 286 -3.70 -17.45 -9.49
C ALA A 286 -3.84 -18.98 -9.59
N GLU A 287 -3.54 -19.72 -8.52
CA GLU A 287 -3.68 -21.18 -8.48
C GLU A 287 -5.15 -21.63 -8.64
N ALA A 288 -6.09 -20.90 -8.06
CA ALA A 288 -7.51 -21.14 -8.22
C ALA A 288 -7.93 -21.03 -9.69
N MET A 289 -7.48 -19.99 -10.40
CA MET A 289 -7.74 -19.85 -11.84
C MET A 289 -7.08 -20.98 -12.64
N ILE A 290 -5.80 -21.29 -12.36
CA ILE A 290 -5.09 -22.40 -13.01
C ILE A 290 -5.89 -23.71 -12.86
N LYS A 291 -6.31 -24.06 -11.64
CA LYS A 291 -7.09 -25.28 -11.35
C LYS A 291 -8.43 -25.28 -12.08
N ILE A 292 -9.14 -24.14 -12.15
CA ILE A 292 -10.39 -24.00 -12.93
C ILE A 292 -10.14 -24.28 -14.43
N LEU A 293 -9.12 -23.65 -15.00
CA LEU A 293 -8.78 -23.80 -16.42
C LEU A 293 -8.37 -25.25 -16.74
N THR A 294 -7.52 -25.87 -15.93
CA THR A 294 -7.07 -27.25 -16.16
C THR A 294 -8.22 -28.26 -16.03
N VAL A 295 -9.13 -28.08 -15.05
CA VAL A 295 -10.35 -28.91 -14.94
C VAL A 295 -11.29 -28.71 -16.13
N HIS A 296 -11.40 -27.49 -16.65
CA HIS A 296 -12.20 -27.23 -17.85
C HIS A 296 -11.58 -27.89 -19.10
N LEU A 297 -10.28 -27.74 -19.31
CA LEU A 297 -9.54 -28.35 -20.41
C LEU A 297 -9.69 -29.87 -20.39
N GLY A 298 -9.50 -30.52 -19.23
CA GLY A 298 -9.66 -31.97 -19.07
C GLY A 298 -11.05 -32.48 -19.47
N LYS A 299 -12.11 -31.68 -19.26
CA LYS A 299 -13.49 -32.02 -19.64
C LYS A 299 -13.80 -31.78 -21.12
N LYS A 300 -13.19 -30.77 -21.76
CA LYS A 300 -13.49 -30.37 -23.15
C LYS A 300 -12.53 -30.95 -24.19
N ALA A 301 -11.27 -31.15 -23.84
CA ALA A 301 -10.22 -31.63 -24.73
C ALA A 301 -9.20 -32.52 -23.94
N PRO A 302 -9.59 -33.73 -23.49
CA PRO A 302 -8.75 -34.57 -22.65
C PRO A 302 -7.40 -34.94 -23.29
N ALA A 303 -7.33 -35.08 -24.62
CA ALA A 303 -6.08 -35.30 -25.33
C ALA A 303 -5.11 -34.11 -25.22
N ALA A 304 -5.64 -32.88 -25.28
CA ALA A 304 -4.83 -31.67 -25.11
C ALA A 304 -4.46 -31.43 -23.65
N ALA A 305 -5.32 -31.80 -22.68
CA ALA A 305 -4.96 -31.82 -21.26
C ALA A 305 -3.78 -32.78 -20.97
N ALA A 306 -3.78 -33.96 -21.60
CA ALA A 306 -2.67 -34.90 -21.50
C ALA A 306 -1.38 -34.40 -22.17
N GLN A 307 -1.47 -33.66 -23.28
CA GLN A 307 -0.32 -32.98 -23.89
C GLN A 307 0.19 -31.83 -23.01
N TYR A 308 -0.70 -31.10 -22.34
CA TYR A 308 -0.35 -30.02 -21.42
C TYR A 308 0.39 -30.53 -20.18
N GLY A 309 -0.05 -31.63 -19.56
CA GLY A 309 0.70 -32.27 -18.47
C GLY A 309 2.14 -32.62 -18.90
N LYS A 310 2.29 -33.29 -20.05
CA LYS A 310 3.61 -33.60 -20.63
C LYS A 310 4.46 -32.37 -20.92
N ALA A 311 3.86 -31.25 -21.35
CA ALA A 311 4.56 -30.00 -21.59
C ALA A 311 5.07 -29.37 -20.29
N LEU A 312 4.34 -29.50 -19.18
CA LEU A 312 4.79 -29.02 -17.86
C LEU A 312 5.97 -29.84 -17.31
N ASP A 313 6.02 -31.15 -17.62
CA ASP A 313 7.08 -32.08 -17.21
C ASP A 313 8.39 -31.94 -18.02
N LEU A 314 8.40 -31.12 -19.09
CA LEU A 314 9.62 -30.83 -19.85
C LEU A 314 10.64 -30.07 -18.98
N LYS A 315 11.90 -30.52 -19.06
CA LYS A 315 13.02 -29.95 -18.30
C LYS A 315 13.72 -28.79 -19.01
N ASP A 316 13.62 -28.73 -20.34
CA ASP A 316 14.14 -27.61 -21.11
C ASP A 316 13.08 -26.50 -21.17
N ASP A 317 13.43 -25.31 -20.70
CA ASP A 317 12.50 -24.19 -20.63
C ASP A 317 12.06 -23.70 -22.01
N GLN A 318 12.89 -23.80 -23.05
CA GLN A 318 12.48 -23.37 -24.41
C GLN A 318 11.51 -24.38 -25.03
N GLU A 319 11.80 -25.68 -24.95
CA GLU A 319 10.88 -26.73 -25.41
C GLU A 319 9.54 -26.64 -24.66
N LYS A 320 9.59 -26.42 -23.35
CA LYS A 320 8.42 -26.20 -22.49
C LYS A 320 7.60 -24.99 -22.95
N GLN A 321 8.20 -23.82 -23.13
CA GLN A 321 7.47 -22.64 -23.60
C GLN A 321 6.90 -22.83 -25.02
N ILE A 322 7.62 -23.48 -25.94
CA ILE A 322 7.13 -23.78 -27.29
C ILE A 322 5.94 -24.76 -27.25
N ALA A 323 6.00 -25.78 -26.39
CA ALA A 323 4.90 -26.72 -26.20
C ALA A 323 3.67 -26.04 -25.58
N LEU A 324 3.87 -25.16 -24.59
CA LEU A 324 2.80 -24.44 -23.91
C LEU A 324 2.15 -23.36 -24.79
N ALA A 325 2.92 -22.64 -25.60
CA ALA A 325 2.40 -21.65 -26.55
C ALA A 325 1.46 -22.27 -27.59
N ARG A 326 1.67 -23.55 -27.95
CA ARG A 326 0.78 -24.32 -28.84
C ARG A 326 -0.52 -24.76 -28.15
N LEU A 327 -0.64 -24.61 -26.83
CA LEU A 327 -1.78 -25.08 -26.02
C LEU A 327 -2.72 -23.94 -25.59
N ASP A 328 -2.39 -22.68 -25.90
CA ASP A 328 -3.29 -21.52 -25.76
C ASP A 328 -4.66 -21.75 -26.43
N GLU A 329 -4.63 -22.32 -27.64
CA GLU A 329 -5.83 -22.65 -28.42
C GLU A 329 -6.63 -23.78 -27.77
N ALA A 330 -5.96 -24.77 -27.20
CA ALA A 330 -6.60 -25.90 -26.51
C ALA A 330 -7.40 -25.44 -25.29
N TYR A 331 -6.87 -24.50 -24.51
CA TYR A 331 -7.55 -23.87 -23.39
C TYR A 331 -8.65 -22.88 -23.81
N LYS A 332 -8.75 -22.52 -25.11
CA LYS A 332 -9.64 -21.48 -25.64
C LYS A 332 -9.53 -20.18 -24.84
N LEU A 333 -8.32 -19.80 -24.42
CA LEU A 333 -8.14 -18.68 -23.47
C LEU A 333 -8.71 -17.36 -24.00
N GLY A 334 -8.69 -17.13 -25.32
CA GLY A 334 -9.32 -15.94 -25.93
C GLY A 334 -10.85 -15.92 -25.91
N GLU A 335 -11.52 -17.06 -25.71
CA GLU A 335 -12.98 -17.13 -25.50
C GLU A 335 -13.35 -16.82 -24.03
N LEU A 336 -12.48 -17.21 -23.10
CA LEU A 336 -12.64 -17.00 -21.65
C LEU A 336 -12.19 -15.60 -21.19
N PHE A 337 -11.12 -15.09 -21.79
CA PHE A 337 -10.52 -13.80 -21.48
C PHE A 337 -10.40 -12.94 -22.74
N VAL A 338 -11.33 -11.99 -22.89
CA VAL A 338 -11.31 -10.99 -23.96
C VAL A 338 -10.12 -10.01 -23.82
N ASP A 339 -9.60 -9.86 -22.61
CA ASP A 339 -8.58 -8.88 -22.24
C ASP A 339 -7.16 -9.48 -22.37
N GLN A 340 -6.37 -8.94 -23.30
CA GLN A 340 -4.99 -9.41 -23.55
C GLN A 340 -4.08 -9.21 -22.34
N GLN A 341 -4.30 -8.19 -21.50
CA GLN A 341 -3.46 -7.96 -20.33
C GLN A 341 -3.68 -9.03 -19.25
N VAL A 342 -4.89 -9.60 -19.20
CA VAL A 342 -5.19 -10.78 -18.38
C VAL A 342 -4.48 -12.01 -18.93
N LEU A 343 -4.49 -12.22 -20.25
CA LEU A 343 -3.75 -13.32 -20.89
C LEU A 343 -2.24 -13.23 -20.65
N SER A 344 -1.67 -12.02 -20.68
CA SER A 344 -0.25 -11.78 -20.35
C SER A 344 0.13 -12.11 -18.90
N PHE A 345 -0.85 -12.31 -18.00
CA PHE A 345 -0.61 -12.93 -16.68
C PHE A 345 -0.96 -14.43 -16.65
N VAL A 346 -2.11 -14.82 -17.22
CA VAL A 346 -2.60 -16.20 -17.17
C VAL A 346 -1.67 -17.18 -17.90
N ARG A 347 -1.07 -16.77 -19.02
CA ARG A 347 -0.10 -17.57 -19.78
C ARG A 347 1.15 -17.94 -18.96
N PRO A 348 1.94 -16.98 -18.42
CA PRO A 348 3.08 -17.34 -17.59
C PRO A 348 2.67 -18.05 -16.29
N ALA A 349 1.50 -17.77 -15.72
CA ALA A 349 0.98 -18.50 -14.57
C ALA A 349 0.74 -19.99 -14.89
N LEU A 350 0.09 -20.29 -16.02
CA LEU A 350 -0.08 -21.65 -16.53
C LEU A 350 1.26 -22.31 -16.88
N ALA A 351 2.23 -21.57 -17.40
CA ALA A 351 3.53 -22.14 -17.77
C ALA A 351 4.43 -22.50 -16.58
N ASN A 352 4.31 -21.74 -15.48
CA ASN A 352 5.23 -21.76 -14.35
C ASN A 352 4.53 -22.15 -13.03
N GLN A 353 3.54 -23.05 -13.07
CA GLN A 353 2.75 -23.42 -11.89
C GLN A 353 3.61 -23.92 -10.71
N LYS A 354 4.62 -24.74 -11.00
CA LYS A 354 5.55 -25.27 -10.00
C LYS A 354 6.28 -24.14 -9.29
N ASP A 355 6.90 -23.25 -10.07
CA ASP A 355 7.67 -22.11 -9.56
C ASP A 355 6.78 -21.10 -8.81
N LEU A 356 5.51 -20.93 -9.19
CA LEU A 356 4.54 -20.15 -8.42
C LEU A 356 4.38 -20.71 -7.00
N GLY A 357 4.15 -22.02 -6.89
CA GLY A 357 4.02 -22.72 -5.61
C GLY A 357 5.33 -22.78 -4.80
N ASP A 358 6.47 -22.98 -5.47
CA ASP A 358 7.79 -23.01 -4.85
C ASP A 358 8.17 -21.63 -4.28
N ILE A 359 7.95 -20.54 -5.02
CA ILE A 359 8.23 -19.18 -4.53
C ILE A 359 7.27 -18.82 -3.40
N GLN A 360 5.97 -19.18 -3.50
CA GLN A 360 5.00 -18.94 -2.43
C GLN A 360 5.36 -19.72 -1.15
N THR A 361 5.80 -20.98 -1.30
CA THR A 361 6.23 -21.83 -0.17
C THR A 361 7.53 -21.32 0.43
N GLY A 362 8.56 -21.08 -0.39
CA GLY A 362 9.84 -20.51 0.04
C GLY A 362 9.69 -19.14 0.71
N SER A 363 8.73 -18.32 0.26
CA SER A 363 8.38 -17.06 0.92
C SER A 363 7.83 -17.30 2.32
N LYS A 364 6.82 -18.18 2.48
CA LYS A 364 6.26 -18.54 3.81
C LYS A 364 7.35 -19.08 4.74
N ASP A 365 8.20 -19.96 4.21
CA ASP A 365 9.37 -20.52 4.89
C ASP A 365 10.39 -19.45 5.32
N ALA A 366 10.55 -18.39 4.54
CA ALA A 366 11.48 -17.30 4.81
C ALA A 366 11.04 -16.37 5.94
N ALA A 367 9.75 -16.34 6.28
CA ALA A 367 9.16 -15.41 7.27
C ALA A 367 9.97 -15.35 8.59
N ASP A 368 10.35 -16.51 9.13
CA ASP A 368 11.09 -16.66 10.39
C ASP A 368 12.60 -16.92 10.22
N LYS A 369 13.11 -17.01 8.98
CA LYS A 369 14.51 -17.36 8.71
C LYS A 369 15.48 -16.17 8.70
N GLY A 370 15.00 -14.96 9.02
CA GLY A 370 15.87 -13.78 9.15
C GLY A 370 16.56 -13.38 7.84
N VAL A 371 15.87 -13.51 6.69
CA VAL A 371 16.41 -13.18 5.36
C VAL A 371 17.01 -11.77 5.32
N LEU A 372 16.36 -10.81 5.98
CA LEU A 372 16.86 -9.45 6.12
C LEU A 372 18.11 -9.34 7.02
N ASP A 373 18.29 -10.20 8.04
CA ASP A 373 19.54 -10.22 8.84
C ASP A 373 20.72 -10.74 8.02
N GLU A 374 20.52 -11.79 7.22
CA GLU A 374 21.56 -12.32 6.35
C GLU A 374 22.04 -11.30 5.32
N ASP A 375 21.11 -10.62 4.67
CA ASP A 375 21.42 -9.57 3.69
C ASP A 375 22.07 -8.37 4.34
N TRP A 376 21.58 -7.95 5.52
CA TRP A 376 22.20 -6.85 6.26
C TRP A 376 23.64 -7.18 6.64
N LYS A 377 23.95 -8.41 7.09
CA LYS A 377 25.34 -8.84 7.35
C LYS A 377 26.18 -8.80 6.09
N LYS A 378 25.65 -9.30 4.95
CA LYS A 378 26.32 -9.26 3.64
C LYS A 378 26.62 -7.84 3.18
N GLN A 379 25.65 -6.92 3.25
CA GLN A 379 25.80 -5.52 2.83
C GLN A 379 26.84 -4.76 3.69
N ASN A 380 27.05 -5.16 4.94
CA ASN A 380 27.95 -4.50 5.88
C ASN A 380 29.27 -5.25 6.14
N GLY A 381 29.57 -6.31 5.37
CA GLY A 381 30.83 -7.07 5.49
C GLY A 381 31.01 -7.83 6.80
N GLN A 382 29.91 -8.28 7.42
CA GLN A 382 29.89 -8.98 8.72
C GLN A 382 29.63 -10.49 8.58
N LEU A 383 30.29 -11.14 7.61
CA LEU A 383 30.26 -12.60 7.39
C LEU A 383 31.60 -13.24 7.76
#